data_AF-A0A5J4V4Y6-F1
#
_entry.id   AF-A0A5J4V4Y6-F1
#
_cell.length_a   1.000
_cell.length_b   1.000
_cell.length_c   1.000
_cell.angle_alpha   90.00
_cell.angle_beta   90.00
_cell.angle_gamma   90.00
#
_symmetry.space_group_name_H-M   'P 1'
#
loop_
_entity.id
_entity.type
_entity.pdbx_description
1 polymer ?
#
loop_
_entity_poly.entity_id
_entity_poly.type
_entity_poly.pdbx_seq_one_letter_code
_entity_poly.pdbx_strand_id
1 'polypeptide(L)'
;MTRTKISIADVNRLLKLQDPDTNMNANDKQKSSNLSSILTKIGFYGQRNNINAAEYSINAVVSCNIYKKQSKAATIIQQRVRKWFNQREQQRLIREEQKQKEQEQLQKQHELDIKELREEFDPELLDEEGIFDPERYIQQLHQL
;
A
#
# COMPACT_ATOMS: atom_id res chain seq x y z
N MET A 1 51.13 -18.37 29.72
CA MET A 1 50.29 -18.27 28.50
C MET A 1 50.39 -16.86 27.95
N THR A 2 51.02 -16.70 26.79
CA THR A 2 51.12 -15.44 26.06
C THR A 2 49.73 -15.06 25.51
N ARG A 3 49.19 -13.91 25.92
CA ARG A 3 47.95 -13.38 25.34
C ARG A 3 48.22 -12.97 23.90
N THR A 4 47.76 -13.77 22.93
CA THR A 4 47.81 -13.42 21.52
C THR A 4 46.91 -12.21 21.26
N LYS A 5 47.51 -11.11 20.80
CA LYS A 5 46.75 -9.91 20.39
C LYS A 5 46.07 -10.19 19.05
N ILE A 6 44.87 -9.66 18.84
CA ILE A 6 44.22 -9.68 17.52
C ILE A 6 45.15 -8.97 16.53
N SER A 7 45.31 -9.52 15.32
CA SER A 7 46.11 -8.88 14.27
C SER A 7 45.42 -7.61 13.74
N ILE A 8 46.19 -6.66 13.23
CA ILE A 8 45.60 -5.45 12.63
C ILE A 8 44.73 -5.78 11.40
N ALA A 9 45.05 -6.86 10.67
CA ALA A 9 44.22 -7.34 9.56
C ALA A 9 42.82 -7.76 10.04
N ASP A 10 42.76 -8.50 11.14
CA ASP A 10 41.49 -8.93 11.75
C ASP A 10 40.72 -7.73 12.32
N VAL A 11 41.41 -6.77 12.94
CA VAL A 11 40.78 -5.52 13.40
C VAL A 11 40.11 -4.80 12.22
N ASN A 12 40.81 -4.66 11.08
CA ASN A 12 40.24 -4.03 9.89
C ASN A 12 39.03 -4.81 9.36
N ARG A 13 39.09 -6.15 9.35
CA ARG A 13 37.95 -6.99 8.94
C ARG A 13 36.73 -6.74 9.84
N LEU A 14 36.91 -6.78 11.16
CA LEU A 14 35.83 -6.56 12.12
C LEU A 14 35.22 -5.15 12.03
N LEU A 15 36.04 -4.14 11.75
CA LEU A 15 35.57 -2.78 11.51
C LEU A 15 34.70 -2.68 10.24
N LYS A 16 35.09 -3.33 9.13
CA LYS A 16 34.27 -3.37 7.90
C LYS A 16 32.93 -4.07 8.09
N LEU A 17 32.87 -5.09 8.95
CA LEU A 17 31.62 -5.77 9.24
C LEU A 17 30.62 -4.85 9.94
N GLN A 18 31.11 -3.96 10.81
CA GLN A 18 30.28 -2.98 11.49
C GLN A 18 29.81 -1.87 10.55
N ASP A 19 30.71 -1.36 9.71
CA ASP A 19 30.44 -0.33 8.72
C ASP A 19 31.35 -0.53 7.49
N PRO A 20 30.79 -0.91 6.32
CA PRO A 20 31.56 -1.14 5.10
C PRO A 20 32.38 0.06 4.64
N ASP A 21 31.90 1.28 4.94
CA ASP A 21 32.50 2.54 4.51
C ASP A 21 33.52 3.08 5.53
N THR A 22 33.89 2.27 6.53
CA THR A 22 34.86 2.66 7.55
C THR A 22 36.18 3.12 6.93
N ASN A 23 36.63 4.32 7.29
CA ASN A 23 37.92 4.85 6.88
C ASN A 23 39.09 4.02 7.45
N MET A 24 39.83 3.35 6.57
CA MET A 24 40.97 2.50 6.94
C MET A 24 42.33 3.20 7.01
N ASN A 25 42.38 4.51 6.74
CA ASN A 25 43.63 5.29 6.79
C ASN A 25 44.03 5.69 8.22
N ALA A 26 43.22 5.33 9.23
CA ALA A 26 43.57 5.54 10.64
C ALA A 26 44.77 4.69 11.06
N ASN A 27 45.56 5.18 12.04
CA ASN A 27 46.66 4.42 12.61
C ASN A 27 46.15 3.18 13.39
N ASP A 28 47.02 2.21 13.59
CA ASP A 28 46.71 0.91 14.20
C ASP A 28 46.17 1.00 15.64
N LYS A 29 46.68 1.95 16.43
CA LYS A 29 46.19 2.22 17.79
C LYS A 29 44.75 2.75 17.75
N GLN A 30 44.45 3.60 16.78
CA GLN A 30 43.12 4.17 16.60
C GLN A 30 42.12 3.12 16.10
N LYS A 31 42.52 2.27 15.15
CA LYS A 31 41.72 1.10 14.71
C LYS A 31 41.37 0.18 15.88
N SER A 32 42.35 -0.14 16.71
CA SER A 32 42.16 -0.98 17.90
C SER A 32 41.24 -0.33 18.95
N SER A 33 41.36 0.99 19.12
CA SER A 33 40.47 1.78 19.99
C SER A 33 39.03 1.78 19.47
N ASN A 34 38.85 1.99 18.16
CA ASN A 34 37.54 1.99 17.50
C ASN A 34 36.86 0.63 17.65
N LEU A 35 37.57 -0.47 17.40
CA LEU A 35 37.03 -1.81 17.62
C LEU A 35 36.63 -2.02 19.08
N SER A 36 37.47 -1.60 20.03
CA SER A 36 37.15 -1.72 21.46
C SER A 36 35.90 -0.93 21.85
N SER A 37 35.73 0.26 21.29
CA SER A 37 34.53 1.08 21.45
C SER A 37 33.29 0.37 20.89
N ILE A 38 33.38 -0.19 19.68
CA ILE A 38 32.29 -0.95 19.05
C ILE A 38 31.91 -2.16 19.91
N LEU A 39 32.88 -2.98 20.31
CA LEU A 39 32.66 -4.16 21.15
C LEU A 39 32.00 -3.78 22.48
N THR A 40 32.39 -2.64 23.06
CA THR A 40 31.77 -2.14 24.29
C THR A 40 30.33 -1.67 24.04
N LYS A 41 30.09 -0.94 22.96
CA LYS A 41 28.77 -0.42 22.57
C LYS A 41 27.76 -1.53 22.27
N ILE A 42 28.22 -2.65 21.71
CA ILE A 42 27.39 -3.83 21.48
C ILE A 42 27.27 -4.74 22.71
N GLY A 43 27.92 -4.39 23.83
CA GLY A 43 27.87 -5.18 25.07
C GLY A 43 28.64 -6.49 25.00
N PHE A 44 29.69 -6.58 24.19
CA PHE A 44 30.52 -7.78 24.10
C PHE A 44 31.49 -7.88 25.28
N TYR A 45 31.26 -8.86 26.16
CA TYR A 45 32.11 -9.19 27.31
C TYR A 45 32.93 -10.48 27.12
N GLY A 46 32.97 -11.02 25.89
CA GLY A 46 33.73 -12.23 25.57
C GLY A 46 35.24 -12.00 25.60
N GLN A 47 35.99 -13.10 25.40
CA GLN A 47 37.44 -13.04 25.25
C GLN A 47 37.80 -12.15 24.04
N ARG A 48 38.39 -10.98 24.31
CA ARG A 48 38.78 -9.99 23.27
C ARG A 48 39.86 -10.47 22.31
N ASN A 49 40.43 -11.64 22.52
CA ASN A 49 41.36 -12.31 21.62
C ASN A 49 40.67 -13.36 20.73
N ASN A 50 39.39 -13.66 20.96
CA ASN A 50 38.60 -14.56 20.13
C ASN A 50 37.90 -13.79 19.00
N ILE A 51 38.56 -13.78 17.83
CA ILE A 51 38.09 -13.07 16.63
C ILE A 51 36.71 -13.58 16.19
N ASN A 52 36.50 -14.90 16.20
CA ASN A 52 35.24 -15.50 15.78
C ASN A 52 34.06 -15.05 16.66
N ALA A 53 34.28 -14.95 17.98
CA ALA A 53 33.26 -14.46 18.90
C ALA A 53 32.95 -12.97 18.69
N ALA A 54 33.97 -12.15 18.44
CA ALA A 54 33.79 -10.73 18.12
C ALA A 54 33.04 -10.54 16.80
N GLU A 55 33.44 -11.27 15.76
CA GLU A 55 32.81 -11.27 14.44
C GLU A 55 31.34 -11.66 14.51
N TYR A 56 31.03 -12.77 15.19
CA TYR A 56 29.66 -13.23 15.38
C TYR A 56 28.80 -12.17 16.08
N SER A 57 29.34 -11.55 17.13
CA SER A 57 28.62 -10.54 17.92
C SER A 57 28.35 -9.26 17.11
N ILE A 58 29.32 -8.80 16.32
CA ILE A 58 29.15 -7.66 15.42
C ILE A 58 28.10 -7.99 14.36
N ASN A 59 28.22 -9.13 13.68
CA ASN A 59 27.28 -9.55 12.64
C ASN A 59 25.84 -9.68 13.15
N ALA A 60 25.64 -10.23 14.35
CA ALA A 60 24.32 -10.34 14.96
C ALA A 60 23.67 -8.97 15.17
N VAL A 61 24.43 -7.99 15.68
CA VAL A 61 23.92 -6.64 15.93
C VAL A 61 23.65 -5.89 14.62
N VAL A 62 24.56 -5.96 13.66
CA VAL A 62 24.39 -5.35 12.33
C VAL A 62 23.15 -5.92 11.64
N SER A 63 22.99 -7.25 11.63
CA SER A 63 21.83 -7.94 11.05
C SER A 63 20.52 -7.53 11.74
N CYS A 64 20.51 -7.48 13.08
CA CYS A 64 19.35 -7.03 13.85
C CYS A 64 18.97 -5.58 13.53
N ASN A 65 19.96 -4.70 13.38
CA ASN A 65 19.72 -3.29 13.02
C ASN A 65 19.16 -3.14 11.60
N ILE A 66 19.68 -3.90 10.62
CA ILE A 66 19.15 -3.93 9.25
C ILE A 66 17.70 -4.41 9.27
N TYR A 67 17.44 -5.54 9.94
CA TYR A 67 16.09 -6.08 10.07
C TYR A 67 15.12 -5.08 10.71
N LYS A 68 15.51 -4.44 11.82
CA LYS A 68 14.68 -3.42 12.49
C LYS A 68 14.35 -2.24 11.57
N LYS A 69 15.32 -1.77 10.77
CA LYS A 69 15.09 -0.69 9.80
C LYS A 69 14.11 -1.12 8.70
N GLN A 70 14.32 -2.30 8.12
CA GLN A 70 13.43 -2.85 7.08
C GLN A 70 12.03 -3.11 7.61
N SER A 71 11.90 -3.69 8.80
CA SER A 71 10.62 -3.94 9.46
C SER A 71 9.84 -2.65 9.70
N LYS A 72 10.48 -1.60 10.22
CA LYS A 72 9.84 -0.28 10.38
C LYS A 72 9.37 0.30 9.06
N ALA A 73 10.20 0.23 8.01
CA ALA A 73 9.83 0.69 6.68
C ALA A 73 8.64 -0.09 6.10
N ALA A 74 8.65 -1.42 6.25
CA ALA A 74 7.55 -2.29 5.83
C ALA A 74 6.24 -1.95 6.55
N THR A 75 6.27 -1.72 7.87
CA THR A 75 5.11 -1.30 8.64
C THR A 75 4.53 0.03 8.12
N ILE A 76 5.39 1.01 7.82
CA ILE A 76 4.95 2.30 7.27
C ILE A 76 4.27 2.11 5.90
N ILE A 77 4.84 1.27 5.03
CA ILE A 77 4.26 0.96 3.72
C ILE A 77 2.91 0.27 3.89
N GLN A 78 2.82 -0.75 4.75
CA GLN A 78 1.58 -1.47 5.02
C GLN A 78 0.47 -0.54 5.53
N GLN A 79 0.80 0.38 6.46
CA GLN A 79 -0.16 1.37 6.97
C GLN A 79 -0.68 2.28 5.86
N ARG A 80 0.20 2.75 4.96
CA ARG A 80 -0.18 3.58 3.82
C ARG A 80 -1.08 2.83 2.84
N VAL A 81 -0.71 1.60 2.48
CA VAL A 81 -1.50 0.75 1.57
C VAL A 81 -2.89 0.49 2.16
N ARG A 82 -2.97 0.16 3.45
CA ARG A 82 -4.25 -0.05 4.14
C ARG A 82 -5.13 1.20 4.13
N LYS A 83 -4.55 2.37 4.42
CA LYS A 83 -5.29 3.65 4.38
C LYS A 83 -5.80 3.95 2.97
N TRP A 84 -4.93 3.81 1.96
CA TRP A 84 -5.29 4.05 0.56
C TRP A 84 -6.39 3.10 0.07
N PHE A 85 -6.28 1.81 0.41
CA PHE A 85 -7.30 0.82 0.05
C PHE A 85 -8.64 1.16 0.67
N ASN A 86 -8.68 1.46 1.98
CA ASN A 86 -9.92 1.84 2.66
C ASN A 86 -10.56 3.08 2.04
N GLN A 87 -9.77 4.11 1.72
CA GLN A 87 -10.28 5.31 1.07
C GLN A 87 -10.87 5.01 -0.31
N ARG A 88 -10.18 4.19 -1.10
CA ARG A 88 -10.64 3.81 -2.44
C ARG A 88 -11.93 3.00 -2.38
N GLU A 89 -12.04 2.09 -1.41
CA GLU A 89 -13.25 1.28 -1.24
C GLU A 89 -14.45 2.13 -0.81
N GLN A 90 -14.26 3.07 0.12
CA GLN A 90 -15.29 4.03 0.50
C GLN A 90 -15.76 4.87 -0.70
N GLN A 91 -14.84 5.33 -1.57
CA GLN A 91 -15.19 6.05 -2.80
C GLN A 91 -15.99 5.19 -3.78
N ARG A 92 -15.67 3.89 -3.90
CA ARG A 92 -16.44 2.97 -4.74
C ARG A 92 -17.86 2.81 -4.24
N LEU A 93 -18.03 2.58 -2.94
CA LEU A 93 -19.34 2.43 -2.30
C LEU A 93 -20.22 3.68 -2.50
N ILE A 94 -19.67 4.87 -2.25
CA ILE A 94 -20.40 6.13 -2.46
C ILE A 94 -20.83 6.29 -3.92
N ARG A 95 -19.95 5.95 -4.87
CA ARG A 95 -20.27 6.03 -6.30
C ARG A 95 -21.35 5.02 -6.71
N GLU A 96 -21.31 3.81 -6.16
CA GLU A 96 -22.34 2.79 -6.41
C GLU A 96 -23.70 3.22 -5.85
N GLU A 97 -23.73 3.78 -4.64
CA GLU A 97 -24.95 4.33 -4.04
C GLU A 97 -25.53 5.50 -4.85
N GLN A 98 -24.67 6.42 -5.31
CA GLN A 98 -25.10 7.53 -6.17
C GLN A 98 -25.70 7.04 -7.49
N LYS A 99 -25.06 6.06 -8.14
CA LYS A 99 -25.57 5.45 -9.37
C LYS A 99 -26.91 4.77 -9.16
N GLN A 100 -27.10 4.06 -8.05
CA GLN A 100 -28.39 3.43 -7.73
C GLN A 100 -29.48 4.48 -7.56
N LYS A 101 -29.22 5.56 -6.81
CA LYS A 101 -30.18 6.66 -6.63
C LYS A 101 -30.53 7.35 -7.94
N GLU A 102 -29.54 7.61 -8.79
CA GLU A 102 -29.75 8.19 -10.12
C GLU A 102 -30.62 7.26 -11.00
N GLN A 103 -30.34 5.96 -10.96
CA GLN A 103 -31.12 4.96 -11.70
C GLN A 103 -32.58 4.87 -11.20
N GLU A 104 -32.80 4.90 -9.89
CA GLU A 104 -34.16 4.94 -9.31
C GLU A 104 -34.91 6.23 -9.70
N GLN A 105 -34.23 7.38 -9.74
CA GLN A 105 -34.85 8.63 -10.18
C GLN A 105 -35.22 8.59 -11.67
N LEU A 106 -34.32 8.09 -12.51
CA LEU A 106 -34.60 7.92 -13.95
C LEU A 106 -35.76 6.95 -14.19
N GLN A 107 -35.84 5.85 -13.43
CA GLN A 107 -36.98 4.93 -13.51
C GLN A 107 -38.30 5.61 -13.15
N LYS A 108 -38.34 6.38 -12.06
CA LYS A 108 -39.54 7.14 -11.68
C LYS A 108 -39.94 8.17 -12.74
N GLN A 109 -38.97 8.87 -13.31
CA GLN A 109 -39.23 9.82 -14.40
C GLN A 109 -39.83 9.10 -15.62
N HIS A 110 -39.22 7.98 -16.04
CA HIS A 110 -39.75 7.17 -17.14
C HIS A 110 -41.18 6.66 -16.87
N GLU A 111 -41.48 6.23 -15.65
CA GLU A 111 -42.84 5.80 -15.27
C GLU A 111 -43.86 6.95 -15.36
N LEU A 112 -43.47 8.16 -14.93
CA LEU A 112 -44.29 9.36 -15.06
C LEU A 112 -44.49 9.75 -16.52
N ASP A 113 -43.42 9.80 -17.31
CA ASP A 113 -43.48 10.12 -18.75
C ASP A 113 -44.41 9.13 -19.49
N ILE A 114 -44.32 7.83 -19.19
CA ILE A 114 -45.23 6.81 -19.76
C ILE A 114 -46.68 7.06 -19.34
N LYS A 115 -46.90 7.46 -18.08
CA LYS A 115 -48.24 7.73 -17.57
C LYS A 115 -48.85 8.97 -18.23
N GLU A 116 -48.10 10.06 -18.35
CA GLU A 116 -48.53 11.28 -19.05
C GLU A 116 -48.86 11.00 -20.51
N LEU A 117 -47.99 10.26 -21.22
CA LEU A 117 -48.25 9.85 -22.60
C LEU A 117 -49.54 9.03 -22.73
N ARG A 118 -49.84 8.14 -21.77
CA ARG A 118 -51.09 7.37 -21.75
C ARG A 118 -52.33 8.21 -21.43
N GLU A 119 -52.20 9.29 -20.65
CA GLU A 119 -53.30 10.21 -20.33
C GLU A 119 -53.57 11.19 -21.48
N GLU A 120 -52.54 11.62 -22.21
CA GLU A 120 -52.68 12.50 -23.38
C GLU A 120 -53.15 11.75 -24.64
N PHE A 121 -52.88 10.44 -24.74
CA PHE A 121 -53.31 9.64 -25.88
C PHE A 121 -54.80 9.29 -25.82
N ASP A 122 -55.50 9.51 -26.94
CA ASP A 122 -56.87 9.03 -27.10
C ASP A 122 -56.87 7.49 -27.23
N PRO A 123 -57.49 6.73 -26.31
CA PRO A 123 -57.52 5.28 -26.37
C PRO A 123 -58.25 4.74 -27.61
N GLU A 124 -59.07 5.54 -28.30
CA GLU A 124 -59.69 5.13 -29.58
C GLU A 124 -58.68 5.01 -30.73
N LEU A 125 -57.51 5.64 -30.59
CA LEU A 125 -56.40 5.61 -31.56
C LEU A 125 -55.44 4.44 -31.35
N LEU A 126 -55.67 3.62 -30.32
CA LEU A 126 -54.89 2.41 -30.08
C LEU A 126 -55.60 1.20 -30.70
N ASP A 127 -54.85 0.26 -31.25
CA ASP A 127 -55.35 -1.03 -31.71
C ASP A 127 -55.65 -2.00 -30.53
N GLU A 128 -56.05 -3.24 -30.84
CA GLU A 128 -56.36 -4.26 -29.84
C GLU A 128 -55.13 -4.69 -28.99
N GLU A 129 -53.92 -4.38 -29.44
CA GLU A 129 -52.66 -4.64 -28.73
C GLU A 129 -52.17 -3.41 -27.94
N GLY A 130 -52.88 -2.27 -28.02
CA GLY A 130 -52.54 -1.02 -27.33
C GLY A 130 -51.43 -0.22 -28.02
N ILE A 131 -51.21 -0.46 -29.32
CA ILE A 131 -50.24 0.26 -30.15
C ILE A 131 -50.98 1.33 -30.96
N PHE A 132 -50.34 2.48 -31.19
CA PHE A 132 -50.91 3.54 -32.01
C PHE A 132 -51.24 3.05 -33.42
N ASP A 133 -52.51 3.15 -33.81
CA ASP A 133 -53.05 2.78 -35.11
C ASP A 133 -53.17 4.03 -35.99
N PRO A 134 -52.27 4.22 -36.98
CA PRO A 134 -52.30 5.39 -37.85
C PRO A 134 -53.55 5.44 -38.72
N GLU A 135 -54.17 4.30 -39.04
CA GLU A 135 -55.37 4.26 -39.87
C GLU A 135 -56.58 4.80 -39.10
N ARG A 136 -56.70 4.45 -37.81
CA ARG A 136 -57.72 5.03 -36.92
C ARG A 136 -57.52 6.53 -36.73
N TYR A 137 -56.27 6.98 -36.57
CA TYR A 137 -55.96 8.42 -36.47
C TYR A 137 -56.36 9.21 -37.72
N ILE A 138 -56.06 8.68 -38.90
CA ILE A 138 -56.45 9.30 -40.17
C ILE A 138 -57.98 9.30 -40.33
N GLN A 139 -58.67 8.23 -39.92
CA GLN A 139 -60.13 8.15 -39.97
C GLN A 139 -60.79 9.18 -39.04
N GLN A 140 -60.26 9.38 -37.83
CA GLN A 140 -60.77 10.38 -36.88
C GLN A 140 -60.63 11.81 -37.44
N LEU A 141 -59.51 12.12 -38.10
CA LEU A 141 -59.29 13.42 -38.77
C LEU A 141 -60.25 13.69 -39.94
N HIS A 142 -60.74 12.65 -40.62
CA HIS A 142 -61.72 12.81 -41.70
C HIS A 142 -63.17 12.97 -41.21
N GLN A 143 -63.44 12.76 -39.92
CA GLN A 143 -64.78 12.92 -39.32
C GLN A 143 -65.01 14.30 -38.68
N LEU A 144 -63.97 15.14 -38.57
CA LEU A 144 -64.02 16.55 -38.13
C LEU A 144 -64.28 17.50 -39.31
#